data_AF-A0A7H8TBI4-F1
#
_entry.id   AF-A0A7H8TBI4-F1
#
_cell.length_a   1.000
_cell.length_b   1.000
_cell.length_c   1.000
_cell.angle_alpha   90.00
_cell.angle_beta   90.00
_cell.angle_gamma   90.00
#
_symmetry.space_group_name_H-M   'P 1'
#
loop_
_entity.id
_entity.type
_entity.pdbx_description
1 polymer ?
#
loop_
_entity_poly.entity_id
_entity_poly.type
_entity_poly.pdbx_seq_one_letter_code
_entity_poly.pdbx_strand_id
1 'polypeptide(L)'
;MSSIPDPEELSPVLEQLSRRLDACVMLWTLAPYGRPRRVPYAAAPGRYGLDALGLSAADLIHLTSTLRVDASGRVIAAHLPPTSVASILEEEIPVGTGLGVLSEDDYLTSLEVVRQAGYGVGRGEIPGWTSIAAPVLWGTAVVGSLSVYRPSSLMPADLAAPITLTAAAADRLGLLVAGGAGVAPLRYPGRTRVIAEGAA
;
A
#
# COMPACT_ATOMS: atom_id res chain seq x y z
N MET A 1 11.73 3.93 -17.43
CA MET A 1 10.56 3.90 -16.54
C MET A 1 10.57 2.54 -15.87
N SER A 2 10.69 2.50 -14.54
CA SER A 2 10.66 1.25 -13.78
C SER A 2 9.30 0.59 -13.98
N SER A 3 9.26 -0.67 -14.41
CA SER A 3 8.02 -1.43 -14.40
C SER A 3 7.73 -1.80 -12.95
N ILE A 4 6.53 -1.52 -12.46
CA ILE A 4 6.07 -2.15 -11.22
C ILE A 4 6.01 -3.66 -11.51
N PRO A 5 6.53 -4.54 -10.61
CA PRO A 5 6.50 -5.98 -10.81
C PRO A 5 5.07 -6.48 -11.04
N ASP A 6 4.89 -7.48 -11.90
CA ASP A 6 3.57 -8.08 -12.14
C ASP A 6 2.93 -8.51 -10.79
N PRO A 7 1.65 -8.21 -10.54
CA PRO A 7 0.95 -8.72 -9.36
C PRO A 7 1.15 -10.23 -9.11
N GLU A 8 1.32 -11.05 -10.16
CA GLU A 8 1.62 -12.48 -10.03
C GLU A 8 2.95 -12.75 -9.32
N GLU A 9 3.99 -11.93 -9.55
CA GLU A 9 5.29 -12.05 -8.89
C GLU A 9 5.23 -11.68 -7.40
N LEU A 10 4.30 -10.79 -7.05
CA LEU A 10 4.11 -10.32 -5.68
C LEU A 10 3.19 -11.24 -4.86
N SER A 11 2.27 -11.96 -5.52
CA SER A 11 1.26 -12.81 -4.87
C SER A 11 1.83 -13.76 -3.82
N PRO A 12 2.95 -14.47 -4.05
CA PRO A 12 3.49 -15.40 -3.05
C PRO A 12 3.85 -14.73 -1.72
N VAL A 13 4.33 -13.48 -1.75
CA VAL A 13 4.67 -12.72 -0.54
C VAL A 13 3.39 -12.33 0.22
N LEU A 14 2.38 -11.82 -0.49
CA LEU A 14 1.11 -11.41 0.09
C LEU A 14 0.36 -12.61 0.70
N GLU A 15 0.28 -13.72 -0.04
CA GLU A 15 -0.36 -14.95 0.43
C GLU A 15 0.35 -15.56 1.63
N GLN A 16 1.68 -15.57 1.63
CA GLN A 16 2.46 -16.07 2.77
C GLN A 16 2.17 -15.23 4.01
N LEU A 17 2.13 -13.90 3.89
CA LEU A 17 1.80 -13.01 5.00
C LEU A 17 0.36 -13.23 5.47
N SER A 18 -0.60 -13.31 4.54
CA SER A 18 -2.02 -13.55 4.84
C SER A 18 -2.22 -14.84 5.61
N ARG A 19 -1.61 -15.95 5.16
CA ARG A 19 -1.69 -17.26 5.84
C ARG A 19 -1.05 -17.23 7.24
N ARG A 20 0.08 -16.53 7.41
CA ARG A 20 0.78 -16.47 8.70
C ARG A 20 0.04 -15.64 9.75
N LEU A 21 -0.70 -14.62 9.31
CA LEU A 21 -1.40 -13.70 10.20
C LEU A 21 -2.90 -13.96 10.30
N ASP A 22 -3.44 -14.88 9.49
CA ASP A 22 -4.88 -15.11 9.31
C ASP A 22 -5.62 -13.79 9.09
N ALA A 23 -5.18 -13.05 8.07
CA ALA A 23 -5.56 -11.67 7.85
C ALA A 23 -5.68 -11.31 6.37
N CYS A 24 -6.44 -10.25 6.09
CA CYS A 24 -6.50 -9.65 4.77
C CYS A 24 -5.26 -8.80 4.53
N VAL A 25 -4.54 -9.06 3.44
CA VAL A 25 -3.33 -8.32 3.08
C VAL A 25 -3.60 -7.51 1.83
N MET A 26 -3.30 -6.22 1.88
CA MET A 26 -3.43 -5.30 0.75
C MET A 26 -2.10 -4.61 0.49
N LEU A 27 -1.65 -4.66 -0.75
CA LEU A 27 -0.59 -3.82 -1.27
C LEU A 27 -1.22 -2.60 -1.93
N TRP A 28 -0.86 -1.43 -1.43
CA TRP A 28 -1.26 -0.13 -1.93
C TRP A 28 -0.11 0.49 -2.70
N THR A 29 -0.41 1.23 -3.77
CA THR A 29 0.55 2.09 -4.46
C THR A 29 0.11 3.54 -4.39
N LEU A 30 1.08 4.46 -4.30
CA LEU A 30 0.84 5.89 -4.38
C LEU A 30 0.47 6.26 -5.83
N ALA A 31 -0.66 6.95 -6.00
CA ALA A 31 -1.11 7.40 -7.30
C ALA A 31 -0.05 8.33 -7.94
N PRO A 32 0.35 8.10 -9.21
CA PRO A 32 1.46 8.83 -9.83
C PRO A 32 1.12 10.27 -10.23
N TYR A 33 -0.17 10.64 -10.24
CA TYR A 33 -0.65 11.94 -10.68
C TYR A 33 -1.78 12.45 -9.78
N GLY A 34 -1.92 13.78 -9.74
CA GLY A 34 -2.97 14.45 -8.98
C GLY A 34 -2.61 14.61 -7.51
N ARG A 35 -3.65 14.76 -6.67
CA ARG A 35 -3.48 14.84 -5.22
C ARG A 35 -2.96 13.49 -4.66
N PRO A 36 -2.18 13.50 -3.57
CA PRO A 36 -1.68 12.27 -2.96
C PRO A 36 -2.83 11.32 -2.56
N ARG A 37 -2.89 10.17 -3.23
CA ARG A 37 -3.90 9.12 -3.00
C ARG A 37 -3.23 7.77 -3.06
N ARG A 38 -3.79 6.79 -2.35
CA ARG A 38 -3.41 5.39 -2.55
C ARG A 38 -4.37 4.74 -3.53
N VAL A 39 -3.93 3.69 -4.20
CA VAL A 39 -4.80 2.80 -4.98
C VAL A 39 -4.44 1.34 -4.67
N PRO A 40 -5.43 0.43 -4.62
CA PRO A 40 -5.15 -1.00 -4.49
C PRO A 40 -4.30 -1.46 -5.67
N TYR A 41 -3.22 -2.19 -5.40
CA TYR A 41 -2.36 -2.78 -6.44
C TYR A 41 -2.50 -4.30 -6.49
N ALA A 42 -2.40 -4.96 -5.34
CA ALA A 42 -2.58 -6.40 -5.21
C ALA A 42 -3.15 -6.73 -3.83
N ALA A 43 -3.77 -7.90 -3.69
CA ALA A 43 -4.39 -8.32 -2.44
C ALA A 43 -4.26 -9.83 -2.23
N ALA A 44 -4.14 -10.24 -0.98
CA ALA A 44 -4.38 -11.60 -0.53
C ALA A 44 -5.43 -11.53 0.60
N PRO A 45 -6.73 -11.68 0.28
CA PRO A 45 -7.79 -11.50 1.26
C PRO A 45 -7.75 -12.55 2.39
N GLY A 46 -7.19 -13.74 2.11
CA GLY A 46 -7.21 -14.83 3.07
C GLY A 46 -8.64 -15.18 3.44
N ARG A 47 -8.98 -15.08 4.74
CA ARG A 47 -10.35 -15.29 5.24
C ARG A 47 -11.28 -14.10 5.03
N TYR A 48 -10.75 -12.90 4.81
CA TYR A 48 -11.50 -11.65 4.82
C TYR A 48 -11.26 -10.83 3.56
N GLY A 49 -12.29 -10.60 2.74
CA GLY A 49 -12.22 -9.64 1.65
C GLY A 49 -12.43 -8.20 2.12
N LEU A 50 -12.30 -7.24 1.20
CA LEU A 50 -12.64 -5.83 1.46
C LEU A 50 -14.14 -5.65 1.78
N ASP A 51 -15.00 -6.53 1.27
CA ASP A 51 -16.42 -6.61 1.57
C ASP A 51 -16.68 -6.90 3.06
N ALA A 52 -15.77 -7.62 3.73
CA ALA A 52 -15.88 -7.90 5.16
C ALA A 52 -15.69 -6.67 6.05
N LEU A 53 -15.24 -5.53 5.50
CA LEU A 53 -15.09 -4.28 6.25
C LEU A 53 -16.44 -3.66 6.62
N GLY A 54 -17.55 -4.09 6.00
CA GLY A 54 -18.91 -3.62 6.34
C GLY A 54 -19.19 -2.18 5.91
N LEU A 55 -18.41 -1.65 4.98
CA LEU A 55 -18.54 -0.29 4.46
C LEU A 55 -19.54 -0.22 3.30
N SER A 56 -20.18 0.93 3.13
CA SER A 56 -20.92 1.22 1.89
C SER A 56 -19.94 1.24 0.70
N ALA A 57 -20.44 1.06 -0.52
CA ALA A 57 -19.60 1.15 -1.72
C ALA A 57 -18.91 2.53 -1.84
N ALA A 58 -19.61 3.60 -1.48
CA ALA A 58 -19.07 4.96 -1.49
C ALA A 58 -17.96 5.14 -0.44
N ASP A 59 -18.19 4.67 0.79
CA ASP A 59 -17.18 4.73 1.85
C ASP A 59 -15.96 3.86 1.54
N LEU A 60 -16.16 2.70 0.92
CA LEU A 60 -15.07 1.83 0.49
C LEU A 60 -14.20 2.52 -0.57
N ILE A 61 -14.80 3.15 -1.58
CA ILE A 61 -14.07 3.92 -2.60
C ILE A 61 -13.30 5.08 -1.97
N HIS A 62 -13.92 5.79 -1.02
CA HIS A 62 -13.26 6.91 -0.37
C HIS A 62 -12.11 6.43 0.53
N LEU A 63 -12.34 5.44 1.39
CA LEU A 63 -11.34 4.85 2.26
C LEU A 63 -10.14 4.29 1.47
N THR A 64 -10.40 3.56 0.38
CA THR A 64 -9.35 2.93 -0.43
C THR A 64 -8.55 3.93 -1.28
N SER A 65 -8.96 5.21 -1.33
CA SER A 65 -8.25 6.25 -2.08
C SER A 65 -7.59 7.33 -1.22
N THR A 66 -8.14 7.63 -0.05
CA THR A 66 -7.58 8.65 0.86
C THR A 66 -6.30 8.17 1.56
N LEU A 67 -5.41 9.11 1.89
CA LEU A 67 -4.29 8.90 2.81
C LEU A 67 -4.61 9.38 4.24
N ARG A 68 -5.74 10.06 4.44
CA ARG A 68 -6.12 10.70 5.71
C ARG A 68 -6.52 9.72 6.81
N VAL A 69 -6.89 8.50 6.41
CA VAL A 69 -7.43 7.46 7.28
C VAL A 69 -6.68 6.16 7.04
N ASP A 70 -6.59 5.36 8.10
CA ASP A 70 -6.00 4.03 8.15
C ASP A 70 -4.46 4.01 8.09
N ALA A 71 -3.87 2.93 8.63
CA ALA A 71 -2.43 2.80 8.82
C ALA A 71 -1.65 2.93 7.50
N SER A 72 -2.14 2.35 6.40
CA SER A 72 -1.43 2.41 5.10
C SER A 72 -1.43 3.82 4.50
N GLY A 73 -2.45 4.63 4.76
CA GLY A 73 -2.50 6.03 4.34
C GLY A 73 -1.42 6.85 5.04
N ARG A 74 -1.35 6.73 6.37
CA ARG A 74 -0.30 7.35 7.19
C ARG A 74 1.10 6.91 6.82
N VAL A 75 1.28 5.61 6.60
CA VAL A 75 2.57 5.06 6.19
C VAL A 75 3.06 5.66 4.88
N ILE A 76 2.18 5.86 3.90
CA ILE A 76 2.57 6.56 2.67
C ILE A 76 2.85 8.04 2.99
N ALA A 77 1.93 8.73 3.68
CA ALA A 77 2.03 10.15 3.97
C ALA A 77 3.27 10.54 4.79
N ALA A 78 3.75 9.65 5.66
CA ALA A 78 4.96 9.84 6.45
C ALA A 78 6.21 10.11 5.60
N HIS A 79 6.24 9.62 4.36
CA HIS A 79 7.37 9.81 3.43
C HIS A 79 7.13 10.91 2.38
N LEU A 80 6.00 11.62 2.45
CA LEU A 80 5.69 12.70 1.50
C LEU A 80 6.19 14.06 1.98
N PRO A 81 6.40 15.03 1.05
CA PRO A 81 6.71 16.40 1.41
C PRO A 81 5.63 17.06 2.28
N PRO A 82 5.98 18.06 3.12
CA PRO A 82 5.01 18.74 3.98
C PRO A 82 3.82 19.36 3.23
N THR A 83 4.03 19.84 2.00
CA THR A 83 2.96 20.38 1.14
C THR A 83 1.94 19.32 0.74
N SER A 84 2.39 18.10 0.46
CA SER A 84 1.51 16.96 0.21
C SER A 84 0.74 16.57 1.46
N VAL A 85 1.38 16.57 2.64
CA VAL A 85 0.72 16.29 3.92
C VAL A 85 -0.37 17.32 4.22
N ALA A 86 -0.10 18.62 4.00
CA ALA A 86 -1.11 19.67 4.16
C ALA A 86 -2.34 19.41 3.27
N SER A 87 -2.13 19.05 2.00
CA SER A 87 -3.25 18.73 1.09
C SER A 87 -4.05 17.47 1.47
N ILE A 88 -3.44 16.53 2.22
CA ILE A 88 -4.13 15.35 2.76
C ILE A 88 -5.00 15.73 3.96
N LEU A 89 -4.54 16.66 4.80
CA LEU A 89 -5.32 17.14 5.96
C LEU A 89 -6.57 17.92 5.55
N GLU A 90 -6.54 18.57 4.38
CA GLU A 90 -7.70 19.23 3.78
C GLU A 90 -8.77 18.26 3.24
N GLU A 91 -8.49 16.95 3.17
CA GLU A 91 -9.46 15.96 2.70
C GLU A 91 -10.56 15.70 3.73
N GLU A 92 -11.80 15.55 3.25
CA GLU A 92 -12.91 15.10 4.08
C GLU A 92 -12.67 13.67 4.57
N ILE A 93 -12.95 13.43 5.84
CA ILE A 93 -12.92 12.08 6.42
C ILE A 93 -14.19 11.33 5.95
N PRO A 94 -14.08 10.10 5.42
CA PRO A 94 -15.25 9.33 5.02
C PRO A 94 -16.20 9.09 6.21
N VAL A 95 -17.50 9.22 5.98
CA VAL A 95 -18.54 9.13 7.02
C VAL A 95 -18.57 7.74 7.68
N GLY A 96 -18.30 6.68 6.91
CA GLY A 96 -18.26 5.30 7.42
C GLY A 96 -17.04 4.94 8.27
N THR A 97 -16.17 5.90 8.61
CA THR A 97 -14.99 5.65 9.44
C THR A 97 -15.34 5.50 10.92
N GLY A 98 -14.48 4.81 11.66
CA GLY A 98 -14.70 4.53 13.08
C GLY A 98 -14.09 5.58 14.01
N LEU A 99 -14.34 5.42 15.31
CA LEU A 99 -13.90 6.35 16.36
C LEU A 99 -12.38 6.46 16.53
N GLY A 100 -11.61 5.60 15.86
CA GLY A 100 -10.15 5.64 15.89
C GLY A 100 -9.51 6.64 14.94
N VAL A 101 -10.29 7.35 14.12
CA VAL A 101 -9.74 8.35 13.19
C VAL A 101 -9.06 9.47 13.96
N LEU A 102 -7.84 9.77 13.56
CA LEU A 102 -6.99 10.74 14.23
C LEU A 102 -7.41 12.18 13.92
N SER A 103 -7.32 13.05 14.93
CA SER A 103 -7.31 14.50 14.76
C SER A 103 -6.13 14.94 13.88
N GLU A 104 -6.09 16.19 13.42
CA GLU A 104 -4.96 16.67 12.61
C GLU A 104 -3.63 16.62 13.36
N ASP A 105 -3.61 17.06 14.63
CA ASP A 105 -2.41 17.04 15.47
C ASP A 105 -1.93 15.60 15.75
N ASP A 106 -2.86 14.70 16.07
CA ASP A 106 -2.54 13.29 16.28
C ASP A 106 -2.06 12.62 14.99
N TYR A 107 -2.63 13.02 13.85
CA TYR A 107 -2.21 12.54 12.54
C TYR A 107 -0.77 12.97 12.26
N LEU A 108 -0.43 14.25 12.42
CA LEU A 108 0.94 14.75 12.24
C LEU A 108 1.94 14.06 13.17
N THR A 109 1.59 13.92 14.45
CA THR A 109 2.39 13.20 15.45
C THR A 109 2.62 11.75 15.01
N SER A 110 1.56 11.08 14.53
CA SER A 110 1.67 9.71 14.09
C SER A 110 2.57 9.54 12.86
N LEU A 111 2.66 10.55 11.96
CA LEU A 111 3.59 10.50 10.83
C LEU A 111 5.05 10.50 11.31
N GLU A 112 5.38 11.25 12.36
CA GLU A 112 6.72 11.24 12.96
C GLU A 112 7.05 9.88 13.55
N VAL A 113 6.12 9.30 14.31
CA VAL A 113 6.27 7.95 14.87
C VAL A 113 6.48 6.94 13.76
N VAL A 114 5.71 7.01 12.67
CA VAL A 114 5.84 6.08 11.54
C VAL A 114 7.20 6.22 10.86
N ARG A 115 7.71 7.44 10.64
CA ARG A 115 9.05 7.65 10.05
C ARG A 115 10.15 7.02 10.90
N GLN A 116 10.03 7.08 12.22
CA GLN A 116 11.02 6.54 13.16
C GLN A 116 10.89 5.01 13.30
N ALA A 117 9.66 4.50 13.38
CA ALA A 117 9.39 3.11 13.67
C ALA A 117 9.38 2.20 12.41
N GLY A 118 9.13 2.78 11.23
CA GLY A 118 9.02 2.04 9.97
C GLY A 118 7.70 1.29 9.79
N TYR A 119 6.69 1.56 10.63
CA TYR A 119 5.35 0.98 10.53
C TYR A 119 4.29 1.90 11.14
N GLY A 120 3.04 1.69 10.74
CA GLY A 120 1.85 2.32 11.31
C GLY A 120 0.88 1.28 11.85
N VAL A 121 0.13 1.65 12.88
CA VAL A 121 -0.99 0.84 13.42
C VAL A 121 -2.24 1.71 13.43
N GLY A 122 -3.33 1.18 12.89
CA GLY A 122 -4.66 1.79 12.93
C GLY A 122 -5.57 0.96 13.81
N ARG A 123 -6.21 1.59 14.79
CA ARG A 123 -7.11 0.91 15.74
C ARG A 123 -8.48 1.55 15.68
N GLY A 124 -9.45 0.85 15.08
CA GLY A 124 -10.83 1.33 15.04
C GLY A 124 -11.06 2.53 14.11
N GLU A 125 -10.13 2.85 13.23
CA GLU A 125 -10.34 3.80 12.12
C GLU A 125 -11.28 3.24 11.06
N ILE A 126 -11.22 1.92 10.89
CA ILE A 126 -12.24 1.13 10.22
C ILE A 126 -13.02 0.43 11.33
N PRO A 127 -14.35 0.61 11.44
CA PRO A 127 -15.14 0.08 12.56
C PRO A 127 -14.95 -1.42 12.78
N GLY A 128 -14.45 -1.81 13.95
CA GLY A 128 -14.24 -3.23 14.31
C GLY A 128 -12.94 -3.85 13.77
N TRP A 129 -12.09 -3.08 13.10
CA TRP A 129 -10.84 -3.56 12.50
C TRP A 129 -9.60 -2.91 13.10
N THR A 130 -8.53 -3.70 13.14
CA THR A 130 -7.17 -3.22 13.40
C THR A 130 -6.34 -3.44 12.16
N SER A 131 -5.58 -2.43 11.78
CA SER A 131 -4.66 -2.47 10.66
C SER A 131 -3.22 -2.24 11.10
N ILE A 132 -2.30 -2.91 10.42
CA ILE A 132 -0.86 -2.68 10.54
C ILE A 132 -0.35 -2.44 9.13
N ALA A 133 0.48 -1.43 8.94
CA ALA A 133 1.09 -1.17 7.65
C ALA A 133 2.58 -0.87 7.76
N ALA A 134 3.32 -1.18 6.70
CA ALA A 134 4.73 -0.85 6.56
C ALA A 134 4.99 -0.31 5.14
N PRO A 135 5.96 0.61 4.98
CA PRO A 135 6.18 1.27 3.70
C PRO A 135 6.86 0.31 2.72
N VAL A 136 6.45 0.37 1.46
CA VAL A 136 7.19 -0.25 0.36
C VAL A 136 8.04 0.83 -0.29
N LEU A 137 9.35 0.73 -0.14
CA LEU A 137 10.30 1.76 -0.56
C LEU A 137 11.09 1.32 -1.80
N TRP A 138 11.41 2.30 -2.65
CA TRP A 138 12.46 2.20 -3.66
C TRP A 138 13.55 3.22 -3.33
N GLY A 139 14.68 2.74 -2.79
CA GLY A 139 15.66 3.61 -2.13
C GLY A 139 15.02 4.30 -0.93
N THR A 140 15.00 5.63 -0.92
CA THR A 140 14.33 6.43 0.12
C THR A 140 12.92 6.90 -0.29
N ALA A 141 12.51 6.63 -1.52
CA ALA A 141 11.21 7.06 -2.04
C ALA A 141 10.13 6.03 -1.73
N VAL A 142 8.97 6.48 -1.27
CA VAL A 142 7.82 5.59 -1.05
C VAL A 142 7.13 5.27 -2.37
N VAL A 143 6.97 3.98 -2.65
CA VAL A 143 6.16 3.48 -3.76
C VAL A 143 4.73 3.26 -3.31
N GLY A 144 4.56 2.86 -2.05
CA GLY A 144 3.26 2.58 -1.47
C GLY A 144 3.38 1.98 -0.08
N SER A 145 2.44 1.14 0.30
CA SER A 145 2.46 0.45 1.59
C SER A 145 1.85 -0.94 1.52
N LEU A 146 2.39 -1.85 2.33
CA LEU A 146 1.78 -3.15 2.58
C LEU A 146 1.00 -3.07 3.88
N SER A 147 -0.23 -3.54 3.88
CA SER A 147 -1.10 -3.50 5.05
C SER A 147 -1.76 -4.84 5.33
N VAL A 148 -2.01 -5.07 6.61
CA VAL A 148 -2.69 -6.23 7.15
C VAL A 148 -3.92 -5.74 7.90
N TYR A 149 -5.09 -6.29 7.57
CA TYR A 149 -6.36 -6.01 8.23
C TYR A 149 -6.85 -7.28 8.93
N ARG A 150 -7.21 -7.14 10.20
CA ARG A 150 -7.82 -8.22 10.99
C ARG A 150 -8.91 -7.65 11.89
N PRO A 151 -10.01 -8.39 12.15
CA PRO A 151 -10.98 -7.96 13.16
C PRO A 151 -10.28 -7.69 14.49
N SER A 152 -10.59 -6.56 15.13
CA SER A 152 -9.88 -6.12 16.35
C SER A 152 -9.97 -7.15 17.48
N SER A 153 -11.07 -7.89 17.57
CA SER A 153 -11.26 -8.97 18.55
C SER A 153 -10.35 -10.18 18.32
N LEU A 154 -9.79 -10.32 17.11
CA LEU A 154 -8.90 -11.41 16.73
C LEU A 154 -7.44 -10.95 16.59
N MET A 155 -7.18 -9.64 16.57
CA MET A 155 -5.82 -9.13 16.58
C MET A 155 -5.16 -9.43 17.94
N PRO A 156 -3.93 -10.00 17.98
CA PRO A 156 -3.22 -10.23 19.23
C PRO A 156 -3.01 -8.93 20.01
N ALA A 157 -3.00 -9.01 21.34
CA ALA A 157 -2.69 -7.85 22.19
C ALA A 157 -1.25 -7.36 21.99
N ASP A 158 -0.30 -8.31 21.88
CA ASP A 158 1.08 -8.02 21.49
C ASP A 158 1.20 -7.99 19.97
N LEU A 159 1.54 -6.81 19.44
CA LEU A 159 1.68 -6.58 18.00
C LEU A 159 3.09 -6.81 17.47
N ALA A 160 4.07 -7.17 18.32
CA ALA A 160 5.46 -7.29 17.90
C ALA A 160 5.64 -8.26 16.71
N ALA A 161 5.00 -9.43 16.77
CA ALA A 161 5.06 -10.41 15.68
C ALA A 161 4.34 -9.93 14.40
N PRO A 162 3.05 -9.51 14.43
CA PRO A 162 2.38 -8.93 13.28
C PRO A 162 3.14 -7.76 12.62
N ILE A 163 3.70 -6.84 13.41
CA ILE A 163 4.50 -5.72 12.92
C ILE A 163 5.76 -6.23 12.21
N THR A 164 6.53 -7.09 12.86
CA THR A 164 7.79 -7.62 12.31
C THR A 164 7.55 -8.34 10.99
N LEU A 165 6.48 -9.14 10.90
CA LEU A 165 6.13 -9.88 9.70
C LEU A 165 5.66 -8.96 8.56
N THR A 166 4.89 -7.92 8.89
CA THR A 166 4.43 -6.94 7.91
C THR A 166 5.60 -6.12 7.36
N ALA A 167 6.48 -5.63 8.23
CA ALA A 167 7.67 -4.87 7.83
C ALA A 167 8.61 -5.72 6.96
N ALA A 168 8.94 -6.94 7.38
CA ALA A 168 9.81 -7.82 6.60
C ALA A 168 9.22 -8.18 5.22
N ALA A 169 7.89 -8.32 5.11
CA ALA A 169 7.23 -8.53 3.84
C ALA A 169 7.28 -7.28 2.96
N ALA A 170 7.07 -6.08 3.53
CA ALA A 170 7.17 -4.81 2.81
C ALA A 170 8.59 -4.56 2.28
N ASP A 171 9.63 -4.84 3.08
CA ASP A 171 11.03 -4.77 2.66
C ASP A 171 11.32 -5.70 1.47
N ARG A 172 10.81 -6.95 1.55
CA ARG A 172 10.94 -7.91 0.45
C ARG A 172 10.26 -7.42 -0.82
N LEU A 173 9.09 -6.80 -0.73
CA LEU A 173 8.41 -6.19 -1.88
C LEU A 173 9.22 -5.02 -2.45
N GLY A 174 9.82 -4.18 -1.60
CA GLY A 174 10.70 -3.09 -2.02
C GLY A 174 11.89 -3.60 -2.85
N LEU A 175 12.49 -4.72 -2.43
CA LEU A 175 13.56 -5.38 -3.19
C LEU A 175 13.09 -5.92 -4.55
N LEU A 176 11.88 -6.47 -4.64
CA LEU A 176 11.31 -6.94 -5.92
C LEU A 176 11.01 -5.76 -6.86
N VAL A 177 10.48 -4.66 -6.33
CA VAL A 177 10.26 -3.43 -7.11
C VAL A 177 11.58 -2.85 -7.63
N ALA A 178 12.64 -2.90 -6.82
CA ALA A 178 13.99 -2.47 -7.25
C ALA A 178 14.64 -3.45 -8.24
N GLY A 179 14.40 -4.76 -8.09
CA GLY A 179 14.96 -5.83 -8.92
C GLY A 179 14.30 -5.98 -10.29
N GLY A 180 13.01 -5.63 -10.43
CA GLY A 180 12.29 -5.57 -11.71
C GLY A 180 12.79 -4.48 -12.67
N ALA A 181 13.68 -3.59 -12.21
CA ALA A 181 14.38 -2.62 -13.04
C ALA A 181 15.59 -3.21 -13.82
N GLY A 182 15.81 -4.53 -13.77
CA GLY A 182 16.90 -5.24 -14.46
C GLY A 182 16.50 -5.85 -15.81
N VAL A 183 16.93 -5.19 -16.89
CA VAL A 183 17.07 -5.71 -18.28
C VAL A 183 15.79 -6.10 -19.04
N ALA A 184 15.20 -5.13 -19.74
CA ALA A 184 14.57 -5.39 -21.03
C ALA A 184 15.41 -4.70 -22.13
N PRO A 185 15.93 -5.42 -23.15
CA PRO A 185 16.56 -4.76 -24.28
C PRO A 185 15.48 -3.98 -25.03
N LEU A 186 15.74 -2.69 -25.25
CA LEU A 186 14.97 -1.84 -26.15
C LEU A 186 14.90 -2.50 -27.54
N ARG A 187 13.82 -3.23 -27.84
CA ARG A 187 13.42 -3.50 -29.22
C ARG A 187 12.72 -2.27 -29.74
N TYR A 188 13.49 -1.37 -30.36
CA TYR A 188 12.93 -0.37 -31.25
C TYR A 188 12.32 -1.08 -32.46
N PRO A 189 11.02 -0.86 -32.78
CA PRO A 189 10.47 -1.28 -34.06
C PRO A 189 10.92 -0.27 -35.11
N GLY A 190 12.13 -0.48 -35.64
CA GLY A 190 12.68 0.30 -36.73
C GLY A 190 13.10 -0.62 -37.87
N ARG A 191 12.40 -0.48 -39.01
CA ARG A 191 12.83 -0.88 -40.35
C ARG A 191 12.91 -2.39 -40.64
N THR A 192 11.81 -2.90 -41.20
CA THR A 192 11.86 -4.04 -42.13
C THR A 192 12.94 -3.79 -43.18
N ARG A 193 13.86 -4.75 -43.29
CA ARG A 193 14.83 -4.86 -44.39
C ARG A 193 14.09 -4.82 -45.72
N VAL A 194 14.49 -3.89 -46.59
CA VAL A 194 14.32 -4.05 -48.04
C VAL A 194 15.12 -5.30 -48.42
N ILE A 195 14.43 -6.36 -48.81
CA ILE A 195 15.06 -7.49 -49.48
C ILE A 195 14.96 -7.17 -50.96
N ALA A 196 16.12 -6.95 -51.57
CA ALA A 196 16.28 -6.97 -53.01
C ALA A 196 16.21 -8.44 -53.45
N GLU A 197 15.25 -8.77 -54.32
CA GLU A 197 15.36 -9.92 -55.21
C GLU A 197 15.10 -9.41 -56.63
N GLY A 198 16.14 -9.52 -57.46
CA GLY A 198 16.02 -9.44 -58.90
C GLY A 198 16.03 -10.83 -59.53
N ALA A 199 15.58 -10.85 -60.78
CA ALA A 199 15.68 -11.90 -61.79
C ALA A 199 14.59 -12.99 -61.81
N ALA A 200 13.60 -12.78 -62.67
CA ALA A 200 13.48 -13.52 -63.94
C ALA A 200 12.82 -12.63 -65.00
#